data_AF-A0A936JUV4-F1
#
_entry.id   AF-A0A936JUV4-F1
#
_cell.length_a   1.000
_cell.length_b   1.000
_cell.length_c   1.000
_cell.angle_alpha   90.00
_cell.angle_beta   90.00
_cell.angle_gamma   90.00
#
_symmetry.space_group_name_H-M   'P 1'
#
loop_
_entity.id
_entity.type
_entity.pdbx_description
1 polymer ?
#
loop_
_entity_poly.entity_id
_entity_poly.type
_entity_poly.pdbx_seq_one_letter_code
_entity_poly.pdbx_strand_id
1 'polypeptide(L)'
;MAAFAFLAVIAFAQPTLTAPATSNLGAGQVTLALKSSAAGTGYFTLLEGSAPKLGTGAQTKAGKDGNGAAAARFGSLKLAANTAAGYTLGNLKAGTAYTICFTADDGATLQPTVATVGFATNASVNLEGAPWAVAGDRLTPGSNPGYTSVAFAPDGTPYVAFQNDSSDYRATVKQLVGGKWTQVGNADFSVSTASFLVLAFAPNGIPHVAY
;
A
#
# COMPACT_ATOMS: atom_id res chain seq x y z
N MET A 1 -58.84 11.48 -19.70
CA MET A 1 -58.31 10.90 -18.45
C MET A 1 -56.82 10.66 -18.68
N ALA A 2 -55.96 11.58 -18.24
CA ALA A 2 -54.52 11.48 -18.48
C ALA A 2 -53.90 10.56 -17.42
N ALA A 3 -53.37 9.42 -17.84
CA ALA A 3 -52.63 8.52 -16.98
C ALA A 3 -51.23 9.10 -16.72
N PHE A 4 -51.01 9.62 -15.52
CA PHE A 4 -49.67 9.94 -15.05
C PHE A 4 -48.93 8.62 -14.76
N ALA A 5 -48.03 8.25 -15.65
CA ALA A 5 -47.05 7.20 -15.37
C ALA A 5 -46.11 7.70 -14.28
N PHE A 6 -46.22 7.14 -13.07
CA PHE A 6 -45.20 7.31 -12.05
C PHE A 6 -43.93 6.59 -12.55
N LEU A 7 -42.93 7.37 -12.96
CA LEU A 7 -41.59 6.86 -13.17
C LEU A 7 -41.04 6.45 -11.80
N ALA A 8 -41.04 5.15 -11.52
CA ALA A 8 -40.40 4.62 -10.32
C ALA A 8 -38.91 4.98 -10.38
N VAL A 9 -38.49 5.94 -9.56
CA VAL A 9 -37.08 6.20 -9.31
C VAL A 9 -36.56 4.98 -8.57
N ILE A 10 -35.91 4.07 -9.29
CA ILE A 10 -35.18 2.96 -8.67
C ILE A 10 -33.98 3.58 -7.96
N ALA A 11 -34.11 3.82 -6.65
CA ALA A 11 -32.97 4.19 -5.82
C ALA A 11 -32.05 2.98 -5.71
N PHE A 12 -30.90 3.03 -6.37
CA PHE A 12 -29.87 2.01 -6.21
C PHE A 12 -29.35 2.03 -4.77
N ALA A 13 -29.30 0.87 -4.13
CA ALA A 13 -28.80 0.74 -2.77
C ALA A 13 -27.29 1.01 -2.74
N GLN A 14 -26.84 1.89 -1.85
CA GLN A 14 -25.43 2.22 -1.70
C GLN A 14 -24.63 1.04 -1.14
N PRO A 15 -23.34 0.90 -1.51
CA PRO A 15 -22.49 -0.11 -0.90
C PRO A 15 -22.36 0.11 0.60
N THR A 16 -22.53 -0.94 1.38
CA THR A 16 -22.19 -0.91 2.81
C THR A 16 -20.69 -1.07 3.00
N LEU A 17 -20.14 -0.43 4.03
CA LEU A 17 -18.71 -0.44 4.32
C LEU A 17 -18.46 -1.25 5.60
N THR A 18 -17.37 -1.99 5.61
CA THR A 18 -16.79 -2.50 6.86
C THR A 18 -15.80 -1.47 7.39
N ALA A 19 -15.73 -1.29 8.71
CA ALA A 19 -14.72 -0.45 9.33
C ALA A 19 -13.32 -0.89 8.86
N PRO A 20 -12.46 0.04 8.39
CA PRO A 20 -11.11 -0.29 7.99
C PRO A 20 -10.33 -0.94 9.13
N ALA A 21 -9.51 -1.94 8.81
CA ALA A 21 -8.52 -2.48 9.76
C ALA A 21 -7.12 -2.01 9.38
N THR A 22 -6.22 -1.95 10.36
CA THR A 22 -4.81 -1.62 10.15
C THR A 22 -3.92 -2.78 10.58
N SER A 23 -2.81 -2.94 9.88
CA SER A 23 -1.77 -3.92 10.18
C SER A 23 -0.40 -3.37 9.79
N ASN A 24 0.67 -4.10 10.12
CA ASN A 24 2.03 -3.78 9.69
C ASN A 24 2.40 -2.30 10.00
N LEU A 25 2.12 -1.93 11.25
CA LEU A 25 2.33 -0.59 11.76
C LEU A 25 3.82 -0.37 12.07
N GLY A 26 4.43 0.58 11.37
CA GLY A 26 5.82 0.97 11.55
C GLY A 26 5.94 2.45 11.90
N ALA A 27 7.19 2.92 12.00
CA ALA A 27 7.46 4.33 12.25
C ALA A 27 7.08 5.24 11.06
N GLY A 28 7.10 4.70 9.84
CA GLY A 28 6.77 5.46 8.62
C GLY A 28 5.68 4.84 7.76
N GLN A 29 4.98 3.80 8.24
CA GLN A 29 4.04 3.05 7.41
C GLN A 29 2.86 2.43 8.17
N VAL A 30 1.82 2.11 7.42
CA VAL A 30 0.68 1.29 7.84
C VAL A 30 0.08 0.58 6.62
N THR A 31 -0.41 -0.64 6.80
CA THR A 31 -1.23 -1.34 5.81
C THR A 31 -2.70 -1.25 6.20
N LEU A 32 -3.54 -0.80 5.26
CA LEU A 32 -4.99 -0.74 5.41
C LEU A 32 -5.62 -2.01 4.84
N ALA A 33 -6.66 -2.51 5.48
CA ALA A 33 -7.58 -3.48 4.90
C ALA A 33 -8.94 -2.81 4.69
N LEU A 34 -9.33 -2.62 3.43
CA LEU A 34 -10.54 -1.92 3.03
C LEU A 34 -11.54 -2.91 2.41
N LYS A 35 -12.80 -2.88 2.85
CA LYS A 35 -13.83 -3.83 2.45
C LYS A 35 -15.18 -3.16 2.28
N SER A 36 -15.84 -3.48 1.17
CA SER A 36 -17.21 -3.07 0.84
C SER A 36 -18.08 -4.28 0.51
N SER A 37 -19.40 -4.16 0.66
CA SER A 37 -20.34 -5.21 0.27
C SER A 37 -20.48 -5.39 -1.24
N ALA A 38 -20.06 -4.41 -2.04
CA ALA A 38 -20.12 -4.46 -3.51
C ALA A 38 -18.71 -4.42 -4.11
N ALA A 39 -18.59 -4.94 -5.33
CA ALA A 39 -17.39 -4.73 -6.13
C ALA A 39 -17.36 -3.28 -6.63
N GLY A 40 -16.15 -2.73 -6.82
CA GLY A 40 -16.03 -1.33 -7.23
C GLY A 40 -14.66 -0.74 -6.93
N THR A 41 -14.65 0.54 -6.60
CA THR A 41 -13.44 1.27 -6.22
C THR A 41 -13.59 1.82 -4.81
N GLY A 42 -12.66 1.43 -3.93
CA GLY A 42 -12.52 2.01 -2.60
C GLY A 42 -11.65 3.25 -2.66
N TYR A 43 -12.02 4.30 -1.93
CA TYR A 43 -11.24 5.53 -1.78
C TYR A 43 -11.01 5.81 -0.32
N PHE A 44 -9.83 6.32 0.01
CA PHE A 44 -9.53 6.72 1.37
C PHE A 44 -8.75 8.03 1.44
N THR A 45 -8.90 8.72 2.56
CA THR A 45 -8.02 9.81 2.99
C THR A 45 -7.38 9.44 4.31
N LEU A 46 -6.16 9.93 4.52
CA LEU A 46 -5.44 9.87 5.79
C LEU A 46 -5.31 11.29 6.32
N LEU A 47 -5.90 11.53 7.49
CA LEU A 47 -5.90 12.81 8.17
C LEU A 47 -4.97 12.74 9.37
N GLU A 48 -4.12 13.74 9.56
CA GLU A 48 -3.21 13.82 10.71
C GLU A 48 -3.97 14.27 11.97
N GLY A 49 -3.67 13.64 13.11
CA GLY A 49 -4.31 13.89 14.41
C GLY A 49 -5.29 12.80 14.85
N SER A 50 -5.65 12.85 16.14
CA SER A 50 -6.53 11.89 16.81
C SER A 50 -8.03 12.19 16.67
N ALA A 51 -8.39 13.42 16.29
CA ALA A 51 -9.78 13.84 16.10
C ALA A 51 -9.92 14.88 14.97
N PRO A 52 -9.48 14.57 13.74
CA PRO A 52 -9.62 15.49 12.61
C PRO A 52 -11.08 15.60 12.19
N LYS A 53 -11.44 16.70 11.54
CA LYS A 53 -12.77 16.85 10.93
C LYS A 53 -12.89 15.92 9.72
N LEU A 54 -13.77 14.92 9.84
CA LEU A 54 -13.94 13.89 8.83
C LEU A 54 -14.61 14.45 7.57
N GLY A 55 -14.13 14.02 6.41
CA GLY A 55 -14.78 14.30 5.13
C GLY A 55 -16.00 13.39 4.89
N THR A 56 -16.90 13.85 4.04
CA THR A 56 -17.94 12.99 3.44
C THR A 56 -17.31 11.97 2.48
N GLY A 57 -18.11 11.03 1.98
CA GLY A 57 -17.69 10.11 0.92
C GLY A 57 -17.20 10.86 -0.32
N ALA A 58 -17.89 11.92 -0.73
CA ALA A 58 -17.48 12.75 -1.87
C ALA A 58 -16.14 13.46 -1.61
N GLN A 59 -15.95 14.02 -0.41
CA GLN A 59 -14.68 14.65 -0.03
C GLN A 59 -13.54 13.62 0.04
N THR A 60 -13.79 12.44 0.60
CA THR A 60 -12.82 11.35 0.67
C THR A 60 -12.40 10.87 -0.71
N LYS A 61 -13.36 10.68 -1.63
CA LYS A 61 -13.09 10.37 -3.05
C LYS A 61 -12.25 11.45 -3.73
N ALA A 62 -12.46 12.72 -3.38
CA ALA A 62 -11.70 13.86 -3.88
C ALA A 62 -10.36 14.10 -3.15
N GLY A 63 -9.98 13.26 -2.18
CA GLY A 63 -8.73 13.42 -1.43
C GLY A 63 -8.76 14.57 -0.41
N LYS A 64 -9.95 14.91 0.13
CA LYS A 64 -10.17 16.06 1.01
C LYS A 64 -10.63 15.69 2.41
N ASP A 65 -10.35 16.56 3.37
CA ASP A 65 -10.87 16.51 4.74
C ASP A 65 -12.30 17.12 4.84
N GLY A 66 -12.86 17.17 6.05
CA GLY A 66 -14.17 17.76 6.33
C GLY A 66 -14.23 19.29 6.24
N ASN A 67 -13.08 19.96 6.10
CA ASN A 67 -13.01 21.39 5.80
C ASN A 67 -12.88 21.66 4.29
N GLY A 68 -12.70 20.62 3.47
CA GLY A 68 -12.47 20.74 2.04
C GLY A 68 -10.99 20.99 1.68
N ALA A 69 -10.08 20.93 2.64
CA ALA A 69 -8.64 20.99 2.43
C ALA A 69 -8.11 19.62 1.96
N ALA A 70 -6.94 19.60 1.32
CA ALA A 70 -6.31 18.36 0.91
C ALA A 70 -5.91 17.50 2.12
N ALA A 71 -6.20 16.20 2.07
CA ALA A 71 -5.76 15.26 3.09
C ALA A 71 -4.24 15.05 3.05
N ALA A 72 -3.63 14.64 4.17
CA ALA A 72 -2.19 14.41 4.25
C ALA A 72 -1.75 13.30 3.28
N ARG A 73 -2.57 12.26 3.14
CA ARG A 73 -2.48 11.27 2.05
C ARG A 73 -3.89 10.91 1.59
N PHE A 74 -4.00 10.40 0.37
CA PHE A 74 -5.22 9.81 -0.15
C PHE A 74 -4.87 8.77 -1.21
N GLY A 75 -5.81 7.87 -1.49
CA GLY A 75 -5.59 6.82 -2.47
C GLY A 75 -6.87 6.06 -2.78
N SER A 76 -6.74 5.13 -3.72
CA SER A 76 -7.83 4.24 -4.11
C SER A 76 -7.31 2.87 -4.48
N LEU A 77 -8.21 1.88 -4.44
CA LEU A 77 -7.95 0.52 -4.90
C LEU A 77 -9.23 -0.13 -5.42
N LYS A 78 -9.06 -1.11 -6.30
CA LYS A 78 -10.15 -1.97 -6.74
C LYS A 78 -10.56 -2.91 -5.61
N LEU A 79 -11.87 -3.06 -5.43
CA LEU A 79 -12.48 -3.94 -4.44
C LEU A 79 -13.30 -5.02 -5.13
N ALA A 80 -13.15 -6.26 -4.67
CA ALA A 80 -14.12 -7.32 -4.92
C ALA A 80 -15.18 -7.30 -3.80
N ALA A 81 -16.41 -7.67 -4.13
CA ALA A 81 -17.50 -7.69 -3.17
C ALA A 81 -17.15 -8.57 -1.95
N ASN A 82 -17.40 -8.04 -0.76
CA ASN A 82 -17.22 -8.72 0.52
C ASN A 82 -15.79 -9.23 0.80
N THR A 83 -14.80 -8.77 0.05
CA THR A 83 -13.40 -9.19 0.18
C THR A 83 -12.56 -7.99 0.58
N ALA A 84 -11.78 -8.13 1.66
CA ALA A 84 -10.87 -7.07 2.08
C ALA A 84 -9.68 -6.99 1.12
N ALA A 85 -9.31 -5.78 0.72
CA ALA A 85 -8.13 -5.54 -0.10
C ALA A 85 -7.15 -4.61 0.62
N GLY A 86 -5.86 -4.94 0.48
CA GLY A 86 -4.76 -4.29 1.17
C GLY A 86 -4.25 -3.03 0.44
N TYR A 87 -3.94 -1.97 1.19
CA TYR A 87 -3.22 -0.82 0.66
C TYR A 87 -2.21 -0.32 1.69
N THR A 88 -0.93 -0.26 1.33
CA THR A 88 0.10 0.23 2.25
C THR A 88 0.50 1.66 1.96
N LEU A 89 0.43 2.50 3.00
CA LEU A 89 0.98 3.84 2.98
C LEU A 89 2.37 3.82 3.60
N GLY A 90 3.33 4.42 2.90
CA GLY A 90 4.66 4.73 3.43
C GLY A 90 4.87 6.23 3.61
N ASN A 91 6.07 6.61 4.02
CA ASN A 91 6.49 8.01 4.23
C ASN A 91 5.56 8.79 5.17
N LEU A 92 5.09 8.13 6.23
CA LEU A 92 4.35 8.76 7.33
C LEU A 92 5.33 9.32 8.38
N LYS A 93 4.87 10.28 9.18
CA LYS A 93 5.65 10.78 10.31
C LYS A 93 5.61 9.74 11.43
N ALA A 94 6.74 9.55 12.11
CA ALA A 94 6.82 8.65 13.26
C ALA A 94 6.12 9.23 14.49
N GLY A 95 5.64 8.34 15.37
CA GLY A 95 4.97 8.70 16.62
C GLY A 95 3.73 9.58 16.44
N THR A 96 3.11 9.56 15.26
CA THR A 96 2.07 10.51 14.87
C THR A 96 0.72 9.80 14.75
N ALA A 97 -0.31 10.37 15.37
CA ALA A 97 -1.68 9.90 15.24
C ALA A 97 -2.26 10.25 13.87
N TYR A 98 -3.04 9.34 13.30
CA TYR A 98 -3.78 9.53 12.06
C TYR A 98 -5.17 8.92 12.16
N THR A 99 -6.09 9.45 11.36
CA THR A 99 -7.44 8.90 11.15
C THR A 99 -7.67 8.65 9.67
N ILE A 100 -8.18 7.46 9.34
CA ILE A 100 -8.58 7.10 7.98
C ILE A 100 -10.06 7.37 7.80
N CYS A 101 -10.42 8.01 6.68
CA CYS A 101 -11.78 8.00 6.16
C CYS A 101 -11.82 7.11 4.93
N PHE A 102 -12.79 6.19 4.85
CA PHE A 102 -12.97 5.25 3.75
C PHE A 102 -14.39 5.35 3.18
N THR A 103 -14.49 5.35 1.85
CA THR A 103 -15.75 5.20 1.11
C THR A 103 -15.56 4.24 -0.07
N ALA A 104 -16.66 3.74 -0.63
CA ALA A 104 -16.65 2.91 -1.82
C ALA A 104 -17.69 3.39 -2.84
N ASP A 105 -17.32 3.24 -4.12
CA ASP A 105 -18.15 3.50 -5.29
C ASP A 105 -18.29 2.20 -6.09
N ASP A 106 -19.52 1.71 -6.26
CA ASP A 106 -19.81 0.47 -7.01
C ASP A 106 -19.94 0.69 -8.53
N GLY A 107 -19.72 1.91 -9.00
CA GLY A 107 -19.88 2.34 -10.39
C GLY A 107 -21.26 2.94 -10.70
N ALA A 108 -22.24 2.76 -9.81
CA ALA A 108 -23.56 3.38 -9.89
C ALA A 108 -23.80 4.37 -8.74
N THR A 109 -23.32 4.05 -7.54
CA THR A 109 -23.54 4.81 -6.32
C THR A 109 -22.26 4.90 -5.47
N LEU A 110 -22.05 6.10 -4.92
CA LEU A 110 -21.02 6.36 -3.92
C LEU A 110 -21.66 6.33 -2.53
N GLN A 111 -21.01 5.67 -1.57
CA GLN A 111 -21.42 5.73 -0.16
C GLN A 111 -21.06 7.12 0.45
N PRO A 112 -22.04 7.98 0.80
CA PRO A 112 -21.79 9.33 1.31
C PRO A 112 -21.22 9.36 2.72
N THR A 113 -21.44 8.32 3.52
CA THR A 113 -20.96 8.25 4.91
C THR A 113 -19.69 7.41 4.97
N VAL A 114 -18.62 7.98 5.50
CA VAL A 114 -17.33 7.29 5.58
C VAL A 114 -17.31 6.29 6.74
N ALA A 115 -16.63 5.17 6.54
CA ALA A 115 -16.17 4.32 7.63
C ALA A 115 -14.76 4.78 8.06
N THR A 116 -14.43 4.66 9.35
CA THR A 116 -13.19 5.23 9.88
C THR A 116 -12.44 4.29 10.81
N VAL A 117 -11.14 4.52 10.93
CA VAL A 117 -10.29 3.93 11.97
C VAL A 117 -9.16 4.90 12.32
N GLY A 118 -8.85 5.02 13.61
CA GLY A 118 -7.70 5.77 14.11
C GLY A 118 -6.52 4.85 14.41
N PHE A 119 -5.30 5.34 14.22
CA PHE A 119 -4.08 4.66 14.62
C PHE A 119 -2.98 5.68 14.91
N ALA A 120 -1.85 5.26 15.47
CA ALA A 120 -0.65 6.08 15.57
C ALA A 120 0.54 5.28 15.06
N THR A 121 1.39 5.88 14.22
CA THR A 121 2.65 5.25 13.81
C THR A 121 3.57 5.05 15.01
N ASN A 122 4.46 4.06 14.92
CA ASN A 122 5.44 3.83 15.97
C ASN A 122 6.43 5.01 16.02
N ALA A 123 7.09 5.21 17.15
CA ALA A 123 8.23 6.12 17.20
C ALA A 123 9.39 5.57 16.35
N SER A 124 10.22 6.46 15.79
CA SER A 124 11.47 6.06 15.16
C SER A 124 12.43 5.49 16.21
N VAL A 125 13.21 4.49 15.82
CA VAL A 125 14.27 3.94 16.67
C VAL A 125 15.50 4.84 16.55
N ASN A 126 16.12 5.21 17.68
CA ASN A 126 17.44 5.84 17.65
C ASN A 126 18.50 4.76 17.37
N LEU A 127 19.28 4.94 16.30
CA LEU A 127 20.33 4.02 15.88
C LEU A 127 21.74 4.52 16.23
N GLU A 128 21.86 5.64 16.94
CA GLU A 128 23.14 6.16 17.38
C GLU A 128 23.89 5.12 18.24
N GLY A 129 25.06 4.71 17.75
CA GLY A 129 25.91 3.71 18.41
C GLY A 129 25.48 2.25 18.25
N ALA A 130 24.42 1.96 17.49
CA ALA A 130 24.01 0.58 17.21
C ALA A 130 25.05 -0.13 16.31
N PRO A 131 25.52 -1.35 16.67
CA PRO A 131 26.46 -2.09 15.84
C PRO A 131 25.76 -2.60 14.57
N TRP A 132 26.50 -2.65 13.46
CA TRP A 132 26.04 -3.33 12.25
C TRP A 132 26.07 -4.84 12.44
N ALA A 133 25.01 -5.51 11.98
CA ALA A 133 24.93 -6.96 11.92
C ALA A 133 24.60 -7.40 10.49
N VAL A 134 25.08 -8.58 10.12
CA VAL A 134 24.76 -9.20 8.82
C VAL A 134 23.29 -9.64 8.84
N ALA A 135 22.50 -9.17 7.87
CA ALA A 135 21.06 -9.42 7.83
C ALA A 135 20.69 -10.85 7.36
N GLY A 136 21.51 -11.46 6.51
CA GLY A 136 21.28 -12.81 6.01
C GLY A 136 22.54 -13.43 5.39
N ASP A 137 22.40 -14.62 4.82
CA ASP A 137 23.48 -15.30 4.10
C ASP A 137 23.96 -14.52 2.84
N ARG A 138 24.91 -15.10 2.11
CA ARG A 138 25.42 -14.47 0.88
C ARG A 138 24.35 -14.49 -0.20
N LEU A 139 24.15 -13.36 -0.90
CA LEU A 139 23.25 -13.26 -2.06
C LEU A 139 23.59 -14.27 -3.14
N THR A 140 24.88 -14.41 -3.44
CA THR A 140 25.41 -15.40 -4.38
C THR A 140 26.61 -16.12 -3.73
N PRO A 141 26.54 -17.44 -3.53
CA PRO A 141 27.70 -18.20 -3.08
C PRO A 141 28.83 -18.16 -4.11
N GLY A 142 30.05 -17.79 -3.70
CA GLY A 142 31.23 -17.83 -4.55
C GLY A 142 31.40 -16.66 -5.53
N SER A 143 30.51 -15.68 -5.53
CA SER A 143 30.56 -14.53 -6.43
C SER A 143 30.20 -13.22 -5.72
N ASN A 144 30.38 -12.09 -6.40
CA ASN A 144 30.12 -10.75 -5.86
C ASN A 144 29.08 -10.04 -6.73
N PRO A 145 27.84 -9.87 -6.26
CA PRO A 145 26.81 -9.21 -7.04
C PRO A 145 27.14 -7.73 -7.27
N GLY A 146 26.92 -7.27 -8.50
CA GLY A 146 27.04 -5.87 -8.90
C GLY A 146 25.71 -5.13 -8.83
N TYR A 147 25.74 -3.79 -8.92
CA TYR A 147 24.57 -2.92 -9.07
C TYR A 147 23.36 -3.31 -8.20
N THR A 148 23.58 -3.42 -6.89
CA THR A 148 22.55 -3.82 -5.94
C THR A 148 21.56 -2.69 -5.65
N SER A 149 20.27 -3.02 -5.62
CA SER A 149 19.20 -2.15 -5.17
C SER A 149 18.40 -2.85 -4.09
N VAL A 150 18.29 -2.23 -2.91
CA VAL A 150 17.50 -2.75 -1.79
C VAL A 150 16.21 -1.95 -1.65
N ALA A 151 15.11 -2.65 -1.43
CA ALA A 151 13.84 -2.04 -1.07
C ALA A 151 13.12 -2.93 -0.06
N PHE A 152 12.32 -2.32 0.81
CA PHE A 152 11.45 -3.06 1.72
C PHE A 152 10.07 -3.18 1.08
N ALA A 153 9.55 -4.41 1.05
CA ALA A 153 8.17 -4.64 0.72
C ALA A 153 7.26 -3.95 1.74
N PRO A 154 5.98 -3.73 1.40
CA PRO A 154 5.03 -3.17 2.32
C PRO A 154 5.06 -3.79 3.70
N ASP A 155 5.11 -5.13 3.81
CA ASP A 155 5.17 -5.88 5.07
C ASP A 155 6.50 -5.75 5.86
N GLY A 156 7.43 -4.92 5.39
CA GLY A 156 8.75 -4.73 5.98
C GLY A 156 9.79 -5.78 5.56
N THR A 157 9.42 -6.75 4.73
CA THR A 157 10.38 -7.76 4.24
C THR A 157 11.42 -7.11 3.33
N PRO A 158 12.73 -7.27 3.57
CA PRO A 158 13.76 -6.75 2.68
C PRO A 158 13.86 -7.55 1.38
N TYR A 159 13.97 -6.85 0.26
CA TYR A 159 14.25 -7.42 -1.05
C TYR A 159 15.47 -6.73 -1.65
N VAL A 160 16.21 -7.47 -2.46
CA VAL A 160 17.35 -6.97 -3.20
C VAL A 160 17.27 -7.41 -4.65
N ALA A 161 17.33 -6.45 -5.56
CA ALA A 161 17.60 -6.68 -6.96
C ALA A 161 19.10 -6.50 -7.19
N PHE A 162 19.73 -7.37 -7.95
CA PHE A 162 21.16 -7.29 -8.21
C PHE A 162 21.53 -7.86 -9.58
N GLN A 163 22.68 -7.42 -10.07
CA GLN A 163 23.35 -8.01 -11.23
C GLN A 163 24.11 -9.26 -10.78
N ASN A 164 23.77 -10.40 -11.39
CA ASN A 164 24.40 -11.68 -11.09
C ASN A 164 25.59 -11.94 -12.02
N ASP A 165 26.79 -11.76 -11.48
CA ASP A 165 28.08 -11.94 -12.18
C ASP A 165 28.30 -13.37 -12.68
N SER A 166 27.76 -14.39 -12.00
CA SER A 166 27.84 -15.79 -12.45
C SER A 166 26.90 -16.14 -13.61
N SER A 167 26.07 -15.19 -14.05
CA SER A 167 24.99 -15.41 -15.02
C SER A 167 24.95 -14.34 -16.11
N ASP A 168 26.10 -14.03 -16.70
CA ASP A 168 26.26 -13.02 -17.75
C ASP A 168 25.76 -11.63 -17.34
N TYR A 169 25.89 -11.31 -16.05
CA TYR A 169 25.50 -10.02 -15.47
C TYR A 169 23.99 -9.71 -15.61
N ARG A 170 23.15 -10.74 -15.51
CA ARG A 170 21.69 -10.59 -15.62
C ARG A 170 21.02 -10.28 -14.28
N ALA A 171 19.83 -9.67 -14.33
CA ALA A 171 19.10 -9.24 -13.15
C ALA A 171 18.48 -10.42 -12.39
N THR A 172 18.63 -10.43 -11.07
CA THR A 172 17.99 -11.37 -10.16
C THR A 172 17.40 -10.60 -8.96
N VAL A 173 16.26 -11.07 -8.43
CA VAL A 173 15.66 -10.55 -7.20
C VAL A 173 15.62 -11.63 -6.13
N LYS A 174 16.00 -11.28 -4.90
CA LYS A 174 15.86 -12.12 -3.71
C LYS A 174 15.16 -11.36 -2.58
N GLN A 175 14.51 -12.10 -1.69
CA GLN A 175 13.88 -11.62 -0.46
C GLN A 175 14.55 -12.25 0.77
N LEU A 176 14.62 -11.53 1.88
CA LEU A 176 15.16 -12.05 3.13
C LEU A 176 14.06 -12.72 3.95
N VAL A 177 14.14 -14.04 4.12
CA VAL A 177 13.20 -14.83 4.93
C VAL A 177 13.99 -15.69 5.91
N GLY A 178 13.74 -15.50 7.21
CA GLY A 178 14.39 -16.29 8.27
C GLY A 178 15.92 -16.22 8.24
N GLY A 179 16.49 -15.05 7.88
CA GLY A 179 17.95 -14.86 7.77
C GLY A 179 18.57 -15.44 6.50
N LYS A 180 17.77 -15.85 5.51
CA LYS A 180 18.24 -16.39 4.22
C LYS A 180 17.68 -15.63 3.03
N TRP A 181 18.51 -15.36 2.04
CA TRP A 181 18.09 -14.75 0.79
C TRP A 181 17.49 -15.77 -0.15
N THR A 182 16.17 -15.74 -0.26
CA THR A 182 15.37 -16.65 -1.08
C THR A 182 15.02 -16.00 -2.42
N GLN A 183 15.06 -16.78 -3.49
CA GLN A 183 14.74 -16.33 -4.85
C GLN A 183 13.29 -15.81 -4.97
N VAL A 184 13.12 -14.71 -5.72
CA VAL A 184 11.80 -14.14 -6.06
C VAL A 184 11.62 -14.20 -7.57
N GLY A 185 10.64 -14.96 -8.04
CA GLY A 185 10.44 -15.20 -9.46
C GLY A 185 11.62 -15.93 -10.11
N ASN A 186 11.78 -15.77 -11.42
CA ASN A 186 12.88 -16.39 -12.16
C ASN A 186 14.21 -15.69 -11.86
N ALA A 187 15.28 -16.46 -11.71
CA ALA A 187 16.63 -15.91 -11.70
C ALA A 187 17.01 -15.44 -13.10
N ASP A 188 17.90 -14.45 -13.14
CA ASP A 188 18.54 -13.96 -14.37
C ASP A 188 17.51 -13.58 -15.45
N PHE A 189 16.44 -12.90 -15.03
CA PHE A 189 15.22 -12.69 -15.82
C PHE A 189 15.38 -11.62 -16.91
N SER A 190 16.44 -10.81 -16.86
CA SER A 190 16.73 -9.87 -17.94
C SER A 190 17.21 -10.61 -19.19
N VAL A 191 16.94 -10.05 -20.37
CA VAL A 191 17.35 -10.66 -21.64
C VAL A 191 18.88 -10.61 -21.82
N SER A 192 19.52 -9.58 -21.27
CA SER A 192 20.96 -9.34 -21.32
C SER A 192 21.44 -8.71 -20.01
N THR A 193 22.69 -8.24 -20.00
CA THR A 193 23.29 -7.49 -18.90
C THR A 193 22.36 -6.38 -18.37
N ALA A 194 22.15 -6.37 -17.06
CA ALA A 194 21.32 -5.40 -16.35
C ALA A 194 22.20 -4.56 -15.41
N SER A 195 22.22 -3.24 -15.55
CA SER A 195 23.07 -2.34 -14.73
C SER A 195 22.21 -1.26 -14.06
N PHE A 196 22.72 -0.63 -12.99
CA PHE A 196 22.02 0.43 -12.26
C PHE A 196 20.57 0.08 -11.88
N LEU A 197 20.39 -1.14 -11.36
CA LEU A 197 19.05 -1.65 -11.04
C LEU A 197 18.35 -0.74 -10.02
N VAL A 198 17.04 -0.57 -10.19
CA VAL A 198 16.18 0.13 -9.25
C VAL A 198 15.01 -0.78 -8.89
N LEU A 199 14.96 -1.22 -7.64
CA LEU A 199 13.84 -1.98 -7.09
C LEU A 199 12.89 -1.04 -6.34
N ALA A 200 11.61 -1.14 -6.62
CA ALA A 200 10.55 -0.44 -5.90
C ALA A 200 9.32 -1.33 -5.70
N PHE A 201 8.54 -1.04 -4.67
CA PHE A 201 7.28 -1.73 -4.41
C PHE A 201 6.09 -0.81 -4.70
N ALA A 202 5.11 -1.35 -5.42
CA ALA A 202 3.79 -0.74 -5.48
C ALA A 202 3.07 -0.89 -4.12
N PRO A 203 2.12 -0.01 -3.77
CA PRO A 203 1.37 -0.08 -2.50
C PRO A 203 0.62 -1.40 -2.26
N ASN A 204 0.38 -2.18 -3.31
CA ASN A 204 -0.23 -3.52 -3.29
C ASN A 204 0.79 -4.66 -3.06
N GLY A 205 2.08 -4.35 -2.86
CA GLY A 205 3.13 -5.33 -2.58
C GLY A 205 3.84 -5.90 -3.80
N ILE A 206 3.50 -5.47 -5.02
CA ILE A 206 4.16 -5.98 -6.22
C ILE A 206 5.53 -5.29 -6.42
N PRO A 207 6.64 -6.05 -6.47
CA PRO A 207 7.97 -5.51 -6.78
C PRO A 207 8.09 -5.19 -8.28
N HIS A 208 8.73 -4.07 -8.58
CA HIS A 208 9.07 -3.64 -9.94
C HIS A 208 10.57 -3.33 -9.98
N VAL A 209 11.24 -3.80 -11.04
CA VAL A 209 12.67 -3.56 -11.26
C VAL A 209 12.86 -2.84 -12.60
N ALA A 210 13.56 -1.71 -12.57
CA ALA A 210 14.11 -1.05 -13.76
C ALA A 210 15.62 -1.33 -13.84
N TYR A 211 16.16 -1.51 -15.05
CA TYR A 211 17.56 -1.87 -15.31
C TYR A 211 18.00 -1.56 -16.75
#